data_AF-A0A2A4MIL3-F1
#
_entry.id   AF-A0A2A4MIL3-F1
#
_cell.length_a   1.000
_cell.length_b   1.000
_cell.length_c   1.000
_cell.angle_alpha   90.00
_cell.angle_beta   90.00
_cell.angle_gamma   90.00
#
_symmetry.space_group_name_H-M   'P 1'
#
loop_
_entity.id
_entity.type
_entity.pdbx_description
1 polymer ?
#
loop_
_entity_poly.entity_id
_entity_poly.type
_entity_poly.pdbx_seq_one_letter_code
_entity_poly.pdbx_strand_id
1 'polypeptide(L)'
;MEVSKSDIEKVSYIKIQDFDGRVIPLQPCYIDDSKWESWLPTDTGLIPLKMVDVAESCYFSKQPAKDTDIYIGFISLIMKRAYYKDLVHFENGILEDINNLATSMAKINLFHEVWRCDKDKVARRFVTTEIEYIFKVCRSLYDLLQEVIMKIWSRFKYVDDNLKTKKLQPRFSKMVFYKDCLSSPQEIANRYLIPIKLAEFYHRNGIFFSWLRSYRNKISHGGNSIEYLYIMDDGFAISTESEPFKGLHIWENAELKPNALGSVRSLVSYAILNTLHTLEDFSSVIQ
;
A
#
# COMPACT_ATOMS: atom_id res chain seq x y z
N MET A 1 -21.43 -5.44 17.22
CA MET A 1 -22.66 -4.94 17.85
C MET A 1 -23.64 -4.67 16.75
N GLU A 2 -24.90 -5.05 16.93
CA GLU A 2 -25.97 -4.81 15.95
C GLU A 2 -26.57 -3.43 16.21
N VAL A 3 -26.68 -2.62 15.16
CA VAL A 3 -27.22 -1.25 15.22
C VAL A 3 -28.51 -1.24 14.41
N SER A 4 -29.55 -0.57 14.91
CA SER A 4 -30.84 -0.50 14.22
C SER A 4 -30.74 0.31 12.92
N LYS A 5 -31.58 0.00 11.92
CA LYS A 5 -31.64 0.78 10.67
C LYS A 5 -31.95 2.27 10.95
N SER A 6 -32.86 2.54 11.88
CA SER A 6 -33.19 3.90 12.32
C SER A 6 -32.02 4.66 12.92
N ASP A 7 -31.06 3.98 13.55
CA ASP A 7 -29.85 4.63 14.04
C ASP A 7 -28.90 4.98 12.89
N ILE A 8 -28.78 4.09 11.89
CA ILE A 8 -27.91 4.33 10.73
C ILE A 8 -28.42 5.49 9.86
N GLU A 9 -29.74 5.66 9.76
CA GLU A 9 -30.36 6.80 9.06
C GLU A 9 -29.99 8.16 9.67
N LYS A 10 -29.45 8.20 10.91
CA LYS A 10 -28.93 9.41 11.54
C LYS A 10 -27.55 9.82 11.01
N VAL A 11 -26.81 8.89 10.43
CA VAL A 11 -25.44 9.11 9.92
C VAL A 11 -25.51 9.77 8.55
N SER A 12 -25.08 11.03 8.43
CA SER A 12 -25.38 11.86 7.26
C SER A 12 -24.67 11.44 5.97
N TYR A 13 -23.52 10.78 6.12
CA TYR A 13 -22.61 10.42 5.03
C TYR A 13 -22.76 8.96 4.57
N ILE A 14 -23.62 8.19 5.23
CA ILE A 14 -23.85 6.78 4.91
C ILE A 14 -25.23 6.65 4.26
N LYS A 15 -25.27 6.01 3.09
CA LYS A 15 -26.51 5.65 2.40
C LYS A 15 -26.53 4.14 2.20
N ILE A 16 -27.46 3.47 2.87
CA ILE A 16 -27.61 2.02 2.76
C ILE A 16 -28.89 1.72 2.00
N GLN A 17 -28.74 1.09 0.84
CA GLN A 17 -29.86 0.53 0.10
C GLN A 17 -30.16 -0.88 0.61
N ASP A 18 -29.12 -1.73 0.72
CA ASP A 18 -29.22 -3.10 1.22
C ASP A 18 -28.04 -3.49 2.13
N PHE A 19 -28.34 -4.35 3.12
CA PHE A 19 -27.37 -4.99 4.00
C PHE A 19 -27.03 -6.40 3.46
N ASP A 20 -26.22 -6.45 2.42
CA ASP A 20 -25.72 -7.67 1.76
C ASP A 20 -24.60 -8.40 2.54
N GLY A 21 -24.63 -8.34 3.87
CA GLY A 21 -23.60 -8.92 4.74
C GLY A 21 -22.33 -8.08 4.88
N ARG A 22 -22.29 -6.86 4.32
CA ARG A 22 -21.26 -5.87 4.62
C ARG A 22 -21.40 -5.29 6.03
N VAL A 23 -20.26 -4.92 6.60
CA VAL A 23 -20.15 -4.07 7.78
C VAL A 23 -20.36 -2.62 7.36
N ILE A 24 -20.93 -1.81 8.24
CA ILE A 24 -21.09 -0.38 8.02
C ILE A 24 -19.82 0.32 8.48
N PRO A 25 -19.07 1.00 7.59
CA PRO A 25 -17.90 1.78 7.97
C PRO A 25 -18.33 3.02 8.76
N LEU A 26 -18.05 3.07 10.06
CA LEU A 26 -18.36 4.20 10.96
C LEU A 26 -17.14 5.13 11.18
N GLN A 27 -16.21 5.17 10.23
CA GLN A 27 -15.10 6.10 10.23
C GLN A 27 -15.62 7.55 10.27
N PRO A 28 -14.85 8.49 10.84
CA PRO A 28 -15.23 9.89 10.86
C PRO A 28 -15.51 10.46 9.47
N CYS A 29 -16.34 11.50 9.41
CA CYS A 29 -16.60 12.26 8.20
C CYS A 29 -16.24 13.72 8.42
N TYR A 30 -15.37 14.25 7.54
CA TYR A 30 -15.08 15.67 7.47
C TYR A 30 -16.08 16.33 6.52
N ILE A 31 -16.80 17.34 7.02
CA ILE A 31 -17.85 18.03 6.26
C ILE A 31 -17.25 19.27 5.58
N ASP A 32 -16.89 20.27 6.37
CA ASP A 32 -16.31 21.57 5.98
C ASP A 32 -15.88 22.34 7.26
N ASP A 33 -15.09 23.40 7.13
CA ASP A 33 -14.79 24.37 8.20
C ASP A 33 -14.47 23.76 9.58
N SER A 34 -13.57 22.76 9.62
CA SER A 34 -13.21 22.02 10.85
C SER A 34 -14.36 21.26 11.53
N LYS A 35 -15.44 21.01 10.80
CA LYS A 35 -16.61 20.26 11.27
C LYS A 35 -16.46 18.78 10.95
N TRP A 36 -16.52 17.99 12.00
CA TRP A 36 -16.45 16.55 11.96
C TRP A 36 -17.75 15.92 12.43
N GLU A 37 -18.15 14.84 11.78
CA GLU A 37 -19.21 13.95 12.23
C GLU A 37 -18.62 12.57 12.52
N SER A 38 -18.90 12.03 13.70
CA SER A 38 -18.45 10.70 14.11
C SER A 38 -19.48 10.08 15.03
N TRP A 39 -19.58 8.75 14.98
CA TRP A 39 -20.61 7.99 15.69
C TRP A 39 -19.98 6.78 16.37
N LEU A 40 -20.35 6.57 17.64
CA LEU A 40 -19.93 5.41 18.41
C LEU A 40 -21.10 4.43 18.57
N PRO A 41 -20.93 3.15 18.17
CA PRO A 41 -21.90 2.12 18.51
C PRO A 41 -21.83 1.78 20.00
N THR A 42 -23.00 1.76 20.64
CA THR A 42 -23.20 1.38 22.04
C THR A 42 -24.35 0.38 22.16
N ASP A 43 -24.54 -0.20 23.35
CA ASP A 43 -25.67 -1.10 23.61
C ASP A 43 -27.04 -0.41 23.43
N THR A 44 -27.08 0.92 23.51
CA THR A 44 -28.28 1.74 23.36
C THR A 44 -28.47 2.32 21.94
N GLY A 45 -27.61 1.97 20.98
CA GLY A 45 -27.62 2.50 19.61
C GLY A 45 -26.41 3.37 19.29
N LEU A 46 -26.55 4.28 18.32
CA LEU A 46 -25.48 5.19 17.92
C LEU A 46 -25.50 6.50 18.72
N ILE A 47 -24.35 6.86 19.27
CA ILE A 47 -24.14 8.13 19.99
C ILE A 47 -23.19 9.01 19.16
N PRO A 48 -23.54 10.29 18.90
CA PRO A 48 -22.65 11.20 18.20
C PRO A 48 -21.45 11.58 19.08
N LEU A 49 -20.26 11.57 18.51
CA LEU A 49 -19.03 12.00 19.17
C LEU A 49 -18.70 13.43 18.76
N LYS A 50 -18.39 14.28 19.74
CA LYS A 50 -17.84 15.61 19.50
C LYS A 50 -16.34 15.47 19.22
N MET A 51 -15.97 15.49 17.94
CA MET A 51 -14.56 15.53 17.54
C MET A 51 -14.08 16.96 17.33
N VAL A 52 -12.81 17.19 17.66
CA VAL A 52 -12.11 18.45 17.37
C VAL A 52 -11.26 18.29 16.10
N ASP A 53 -10.50 17.19 16.01
CA ASP A 53 -9.66 16.86 14.87
C ASP A 53 -9.34 15.36 14.86
N VAL A 54 -8.73 14.89 13.77
CA VAL A 54 -8.17 13.55 13.61
C VAL A 54 -6.65 13.66 13.55
N ALA A 55 -5.96 12.89 14.40
CA ALA A 55 -4.51 12.77 14.35
C ALA A 55 -4.08 11.85 13.19
N GLU A 56 -4.49 10.58 13.23
CA GLU A 56 -4.24 9.59 12.18
C GLU A 56 -5.49 8.72 12.01
N SER A 57 -6.18 8.82 10.86
CA SER A 57 -7.30 7.93 10.54
C SER A 57 -7.70 8.03 9.07
N CYS A 58 -8.33 6.98 8.56
CA CYS A 58 -9.13 7.08 7.35
C CYS A 58 -10.45 7.79 7.68
N TYR A 59 -10.90 8.68 6.81
CA TYR A 59 -12.15 9.41 7.00
C TYR A 59 -12.88 9.61 5.68
N PHE A 60 -14.18 9.85 5.76
CA PHE A 60 -15.00 10.22 4.61
C PHE A 60 -14.97 11.73 4.41
N SER A 61 -14.87 12.18 3.16
CA SER A 61 -15.14 13.59 2.84
C SER A 61 -15.39 13.80 1.35
N LYS A 62 -15.83 15.02 1.01
CA LYS A 62 -15.83 15.57 -0.34
C LYS A 62 -14.54 16.34 -0.67
N GLN A 63 -13.80 16.77 0.35
CA GLN A 63 -12.57 17.53 0.23
C GLN A 63 -11.60 17.16 1.36
N PRO A 64 -10.28 17.28 1.17
CA PRO A 64 -9.35 16.97 2.25
C PRO A 64 -9.54 17.92 3.45
N ALA A 65 -9.33 17.41 4.66
CA ALA A 65 -9.33 18.21 5.89
C ALA A 65 -8.03 19.02 6.04
N LYS A 66 -6.92 18.47 5.55
CA LYS A 66 -5.57 19.07 5.53
C LYS A 66 -4.95 18.92 4.14
N ASP A 67 -4.08 19.85 3.75
CA ASP A 67 -3.35 19.80 2.48
C ASP A 67 -2.40 18.60 2.36
N THR A 68 -2.03 18.00 3.50
CA THR A 68 -1.25 16.77 3.58
C THR A 68 -2.05 15.49 3.39
N ASP A 69 -3.39 15.57 3.36
CA ASP A 69 -4.23 14.39 3.25
C ASP A 69 -4.17 13.79 1.85
N ILE A 70 -4.09 12.46 1.79
CA ILE A 70 -3.99 11.72 0.54
C ILE A 70 -5.25 10.91 0.30
N TYR A 71 -5.75 10.95 -0.94
CA TYR A 71 -6.82 10.07 -1.39
C TYR A 71 -6.24 8.81 -2.00
N ILE A 72 -6.65 7.65 -1.47
CA ILE A 72 -6.28 6.33 -1.98
C ILE A 72 -7.56 5.64 -2.46
N GLY A 73 -7.69 5.49 -3.78
CA GLY A 73 -8.82 4.85 -4.43
C GLY A 73 -9.04 3.41 -3.94
N PHE A 74 -7.98 2.71 -3.55
CA PHE A 74 -8.08 1.37 -2.96
C PHE A 74 -8.80 1.34 -1.61
N ILE A 75 -8.47 2.26 -0.71
CA ILE A 75 -9.15 2.37 0.57
C ILE A 75 -10.63 2.74 0.34
N SER A 76 -10.89 3.68 -0.57
CA SER A 76 -12.25 4.06 -0.99
C SER A 76 -13.05 2.87 -1.53
N LEU A 77 -12.43 2.01 -2.36
CA LEU A 77 -13.03 0.77 -2.86
C LEU A 77 -13.38 -0.18 -1.70
N ILE A 78 -12.45 -0.44 -0.79
CA ILE A 78 -12.66 -1.33 0.35
C ILE A 78 -13.83 -0.80 1.20
N MET A 79 -13.76 0.45 1.63
CA MET A 79 -14.76 1.04 2.55
C MET A 79 -16.15 1.12 1.90
N LYS A 80 -16.25 1.49 0.62
CA LYS A 80 -17.56 1.71 -0.03
C LYS A 80 -18.18 0.43 -0.60
N ARG A 81 -17.36 -0.51 -1.08
CA ARG A 81 -17.84 -1.65 -1.88
C ARG A 81 -17.49 -3.01 -1.30
N ALA A 82 -16.44 -3.13 -0.48
CA ALA A 82 -15.93 -4.41 -0.01
C ALA A 82 -15.71 -4.48 1.52
N TYR A 83 -16.46 -3.70 2.30
CA TYR A 83 -16.29 -3.63 3.75
C TYR A 83 -16.94 -4.82 4.46
N TYR A 84 -16.39 -6.02 4.28
CA TYR A 84 -16.86 -7.24 4.92
C TYR A 84 -16.12 -7.51 6.24
N LYS A 85 -16.74 -8.25 7.17
CA LYS A 85 -16.17 -8.53 8.51
C LYS A 85 -14.74 -9.09 8.47
N ASP A 86 -14.43 -9.93 7.49
CA ASP A 86 -13.12 -10.53 7.31
C ASP A 86 -12.16 -9.68 6.46
N LEU A 87 -12.59 -8.48 6.05
CA LEU A 87 -11.85 -7.48 5.28
C LEU A 87 -11.62 -6.17 6.05
N VAL A 88 -12.40 -5.88 7.11
CA VAL A 88 -12.31 -4.64 7.92
C VAL A 88 -10.89 -4.33 8.41
N HIS A 89 -10.13 -5.34 8.84
CA HIS A 89 -8.78 -5.13 9.39
C HIS A 89 -7.73 -4.80 8.34
N PHE A 90 -7.98 -5.08 7.06
CA PHE A 90 -7.00 -4.80 6.00
C PHE A 90 -6.83 -3.32 5.76
N GLU A 91 -7.89 -2.52 5.92
CA GLU A 91 -7.82 -1.05 5.86
C GLU A 91 -6.77 -0.52 6.85
N ASN A 92 -6.88 -0.93 8.12
CA ASN A 92 -5.92 -0.52 9.15
C ASN A 92 -4.51 -1.01 8.84
N GLY A 93 -4.36 -2.26 8.39
CA GLY A 93 -3.04 -2.80 8.03
C GLY A 93 -2.38 -2.02 6.88
N ILE A 94 -3.14 -1.62 5.86
CA ILE A 94 -2.63 -0.81 4.75
C ILE A 94 -2.27 0.60 5.25
N LEU A 95 -3.13 1.21 6.07
CA LEU A 95 -2.88 2.54 6.64
C LEU A 95 -1.60 2.54 7.50
N GLU A 96 -1.46 1.54 8.38
CA GLU A 96 -0.25 1.35 9.20
C GLU A 96 1.00 1.19 8.33
N ASP A 97 0.95 0.37 7.28
CA ASP A 97 2.08 0.19 6.36
C ASP A 97 2.44 1.51 5.64
N ILE A 98 1.45 2.32 5.23
CA ILE A 98 1.69 3.64 4.62
C ILE A 98 2.34 4.59 5.61
N ASN A 99 1.83 4.66 6.84
CA ASN A 99 2.42 5.48 7.90
C ASN A 99 3.85 5.03 8.25
N ASN A 100 4.11 3.71 8.23
CA ASN A 100 5.45 3.15 8.42
C ASN A 100 6.40 3.59 7.30
N LEU A 101 5.96 3.61 6.04
CA LEU A 101 6.76 4.10 4.91
C LEU A 101 7.06 5.60 5.03
N ALA A 102 6.06 6.41 5.36
CA ALA A 102 6.22 7.85 5.57
C ALA A 102 7.19 8.14 6.73
N THR A 103 7.03 7.43 7.85
CA THR A 103 7.89 7.55 9.03
C THR A 103 9.34 7.16 8.71
N SER A 104 9.55 6.11 7.93
CA SER A 104 10.90 5.67 7.53
C SER A 104 11.57 6.70 6.63
N MET A 105 10.81 7.30 5.71
CA MET A 105 11.31 8.40 4.87
C MET A 105 11.65 9.64 5.69
N ALA A 106 10.83 10.01 6.68
CA ALA A 106 11.11 11.10 7.60
C ALA A 106 12.38 10.83 8.44
N LYS A 107 12.57 9.59 8.92
CA LYS A 107 13.79 9.18 9.63
C LYS A 107 15.04 9.32 8.76
N ILE A 108 14.98 8.92 7.49
CA ILE A 108 16.12 9.11 6.57
C ILE A 108 16.48 10.61 6.45
N ASN A 109 15.50 11.51 6.32
CA ASN A 109 15.78 12.94 6.28
C ASN A 109 16.40 13.44 7.60
N LEU A 110 15.83 13.03 8.74
CA LEU A 110 16.35 13.37 10.06
C LEU A 110 17.80 12.89 10.26
N PHE A 111 18.14 11.69 9.79
CA PHE A 111 19.52 11.21 9.83
C PHE A 111 20.47 12.10 9.02
N HIS A 112 20.03 12.64 7.89
CA HIS A 112 20.86 13.58 7.14
C HIS A 112 21.04 14.90 7.90
N GLU A 113 19.98 15.44 8.50
CA GLU A 113 20.03 16.67 9.29
C GLU A 113 20.97 16.54 10.49
N VAL A 114 20.89 15.43 11.23
CA VAL A 114 21.78 15.14 12.36
C VAL A 114 23.22 15.01 11.89
N TRP A 115 23.47 14.31 10.77
CA TRP A 115 24.82 14.18 10.20
C TRP A 115 25.41 15.53 9.77
N ARG A 116 24.59 16.43 9.22
CA ARG A 116 25.02 17.80 8.85
C ARG A 116 25.43 18.63 10.07
N CYS A 117 24.78 18.41 11.21
CA CYS A 117 25.15 19.07 12.47
C CYS A 117 26.41 18.46 13.09
N ASP A 118 26.57 17.14 12.98
CA ASP A 118 27.66 16.39 13.59
C ASP A 118 27.92 15.11 12.79
N LYS A 119 29.05 15.09 12.07
CA LYS A 119 29.38 14.03 11.11
C LYS A 119 29.60 12.66 11.75
N ASP A 120 29.85 12.62 13.07
CA ASP A 120 30.12 11.39 13.82
C ASP A 120 28.86 10.76 14.45
N LYS A 121 27.72 11.48 14.45
CA LYS A 121 26.48 11.00 15.10
C LYS A 121 25.66 10.01 14.29
N VAL A 122 25.95 9.83 13.01
CA VAL A 122 25.11 9.03 12.11
C VAL A 122 25.90 7.90 11.49
N ALA A 123 25.60 6.69 11.96
CA ALA A 123 26.12 5.48 11.35
C ALA A 123 25.36 5.16 10.05
N ARG A 124 26.10 4.79 9.00
CA ARG A 124 25.52 4.29 7.72
C ARG A 124 24.47 3.20 7.95
N ARG A 125 24.67 2.38 8.97
CA ARG A 125 23.77 1.29 9.35
C ARG A 125 22.34 1.75 9.64
N PHE A 126 22.15 2.94 10.22
CA PHE A 126 20.81 3.48 10.49
C PHE A 126 20.02 3.66 9.20
N VAL A 127 20.64 4.27 8.19
CA VAL A 127 20.01 4.48 6.88
C VAL A 127 19.79 3.15 6.17
N THR A 128 20.78 2.25 6.17
CA THR A 128 20.64 0.92 5.55
C THR A 128 19.46 0.14 6.14
N THR A 129 19.29 0.15 7.46
CA THR A 129 18.17 -0.53 8.13
C THR A 129 16.82 0.08 7.77
N GLU A 130 16.71 1.40 7.64
CA GLU A 130 15.46 2.03 7.18
C GLU A 130 15.14 1.70 5.72
N ILE A 131 16.15 1.66 4.83
CA ILE A 131 15.94 1.23 3.44
C ILE A 131 15.48 -0.24 3.42
N GLU A 132 16.14 -1.15 4.15
CA GLU A 132 15.72 -2.56 4.25
C GLU A 132 14.28 -2.69 4.75
N TYR A 133 13.90 -1.89 5.74
CA TYR A 133 12.55 -1.87 6.29
C TYR A 133 11.52 -1.36 5.27
N ILE A 134 11.81 -0.28 4.53
CA ILE A 134 10.94 0.22 3.45
C ILE A 134 10.66 -0.88 2.43
N PHE A 135 11.70 -1.56 1.93
CA PHE A 135 11.53 -2.65 0.96
C PHE A 135 10.73 -3.84 1.54
N LYS A 136 10.91 -4.13 2.83
CA LYS A 136 10.12 -5.14 3.53
C LYS A 136 8.64 -4.75 3.58
N VAL A 137 8.33 -3.51 3.95
CA VAL A 137 6.95 -2.99 4.03
C VAL A 137 6.30 -2.96 2.64
N CYS A 138 7.00 -2.47 1.61
CA CYS A 138 6.51 -2.51 0.23
C CYS A 138 6.11 -3.93 -0.20
N ARG A 139 6.94 -4.93 0.14
CA ARG A 139 6.64 -6.33 -0.19
C ARG A 139 5.48 -6.89 0.62
N SER A 140 5.36 -6.51 1.89
CA SER A 140 4.22 -6.89 2.73
C SER A 140 2.90 -6.34 2.16
N LEU A 141 2.89 -5.09 1.68
CA LEU A 141 1.73 -4.49 1.02
C LEU A 141 1.24 -5.28 -0.19
N TYR A 142 2.13 -5.88 -0.99
CA TYR A 142 1.73 -6.78 -2.09
C TYR A 142 1.02 -8.05 -1.58
N ASP A 143 1.54 -8.67 -0.53
CA ASP A 143 0.93 -9.87 0.04
C ASP A 143 -0.42 -9.50 0.74
N LEU A 144 -0.50 -8.34 1.40
CA LEU A 144 -1.72 -7.81 2.00
C LEU A 144 -2.79 -7.51 0.95
N LEU A 145 -2.42 -6.84 -0.15
CA LEU A 145 -3.28 -6.65 -1.32
C LEU A 145 -3.77 -7.99 -1.86
N GLN A 146 -2.89 -8.99 -2.00
CA GLN A 146 -3.28 -10.30 -2.51
C GLN A 146 -4.35 -10.97 -1.63
N GLU A 147 -4.21 -10.86 -0.32
CA GLU A 147 -5.20 -11.39 0.62
C GLU A 147 -6.56 -10.70 0.45
N VAL A 148 -6.56 -9.38 0.25
CA VAL A 148 -7.78 -8.62 -0.09
C VAL A 148 -8.38 -9.12 -1.40
N ILE A 149 -7.59 -9.23 -2.47
CA ILE A 149 -8.05 -9.71 -3.78
C ILE A 149 -8.65 -11.10 -3.66
N MET A 150 -7.99 -12.02 -2.95
CA MET A 150 -8.48 -13.39 -2.71
C MET A 150 -9.84 -13.40 -1.99
N LYS A 151 -10.00 -12.54 -0.98
CA LYS A 151 -11.25 -12.44 -0.20
C LYS A 151 -12.39 -11.82 -1.00
N ILE A 152 -12.11 -10.80 -1.81
CA ILE A 152 -13.08 -10.23 -2.76
C ILE A 152 -13.46 -11.31 -3.80
N TRP A 153 -12.47 -11.97 -4.40
CA TRP A 153 -12.67 -12.99 -5.42
C TRP A 153 -13.48 -14.19 -4.91
N SER A 154 -13.31 -14.58 -3.63
CA SER A 154 -14.10 -15.68 -3.04
C SER A 154 -15.61 -15.43 -2.98
N ARG A 155 -16.02 -14.17 -3.14
CA ARG A 155 -17.43 -13.73 -3.18
C ARG A 155 -17.95 -13.53 -4.59
N PHE A 156 -17.05 -13.52 -5.58
CA PHE A 156 -17.41 -13.33 -6.97
C PHE A 156 -18.21 -14.53 -7.49
N LYS A 157 -19.30 -14.25 -8.20
CA LYS A 157 -20.10 -15.24 -8.91
C LYS A 157 -20.28 -14.77 -10.34
N TYR A 158 -20.02 -15.66 -11.30
CA TYR A 158 -20.37 -15.39 -12.68
C TYR A 158 -21.89 -15.33 -12.83
N VAL A 159 -22.36 -14.51 -13.76
CA VAL A 159 -23.78 -14.48 -14.16
C VAL A 159 -24.12 -15.77 -14.94
N ASP A 160 -23.15 -16.32 -15.67
CA ASP A 160 -23.24 -17.63 -16.31
C ASP A 160 -22.84 -18.74 -15.32
N ASP A 161 -23.81 -19.55 -14.91
CA ASP A 161 -23.63 -20.67 -13.98
C ASP A 161 -22.70 -21.78 -14.51
N ASN A 162 -22.41 -21.79 -15.82
CA ASN A 162 -21.46 -22.75 -16.40
C ASN A 162 -20.00 -22.39 -16.10
N LEU A 163 -19.72 -21.13 -15.73
CA LEU A 163 -18.37 -20.66 -15.42
C LEU A 163 -18.03 -20.91 -13.95
N LYS A 164 -16.87 -21.53 -13.73
CA LYS A 164 -16.37 -21.85 -12.38
C LYS A 164 -15.24 -20.91 -11.99
N THR A 165 -15.30 -20.41 -10.77
CA THR A 165 -14.19 -19.71 -10.13
C THR A 165 -13.21 -20.69 -9.51
N LYS A 166 -11.92 -20.39 -9.54
CA LYS A 166 -10.89 -21.09 -8.76
C LYS A 166 -10.44 -20.23 -7.58
N LYS A 167 -10.11 -20.88 -6.46
CA LYS A 167 -9.52 -20.21 -5.30
C LYS A 167 -8.14 -19.63 -5.67
N LEU A 168 -7.93 -18.35 -5.36
CA LEU A 168 -6.65 -17.68 -5.58
C LEU A 168 -5.63 -18.07 -4.50
N GLN A 169 -4.35 -17.89 -4.82
CA GLN A 169 -3.27 -18.12 -3.85
C GLN A 169 -3.18 -16.96 -2.85
N PRO A 170 -2.73 -17.22 -1.62
CA PRO A 170 -2.68 -16.19 -0.56
C PRO A 170 -1.50 -15.22 -0.70
N ARG A 171 -0.49 -15.53 -1.53
CA ARG A 171 0.70 -14.68 -1.71
C ARG A 171 0.79 -14.18 -3.14
N PHE A 172 1.13 -12.91 -3.31
CA PHE A 172 1.22 -12.29 -4.64
C PHE A 172 2.23 -13.02 -5.51
N SER A 173 3.37 -13.40 -4.91
CA SER A 173 4.41 -14.21 -5.56
C SER A 173 3.89 -15.54 -6.14
N LYS A 174 2.92 -16.19 -5.50
CA LYS A 174 2.35 -17.46 -5.98
C LYS A 174 1.38 -17.25 -7.13
N MET A 175 0.79 -16.07 -7.26
CA MET A 175 -0.03 -15.70 -8.41
C MET A 175 0.85 -15.45 -9.64
N VAL A 176 1.87 -14.60 -9.49
CA VAL A 176 2.62 -14.06 -10.65
C VAL A 176 3.74 -14.98 -11.15
N PHE A 177 4.30 -15.84 -10.30
CA PHE A 177 5.40 -16.73 -10.70
C PHE A 177 4.93 -18.18 -10.96
N TYR A 178 5.54 -18.83 -11.94
CA TYR A 178 5.44 -20.26 -12.18
C TYR A 178 6.83 -20.82 -12.49
N LYS A 179 7.24 -21.86 -11.77
CA LYS A 179 8.60 -22.43 -11.89
C LYS A 179 9.69 -21.34 -11.83
N ASP A 180 9.52 -20.39 -10.92
CA ASP A 180 10.37 -19.21 -10.70
C ASP A 180 10.48 -18.20 -11.87
N CYS A 181 9.68 -18.36 -12.92
CA CYS A 181 9.55 -17.39 -14.01
C CYS A 181 8.28 -16.55 -13.86
N LEU A 182 8.34 -15.28 -14.23
CA LEU A 182 7.16 -14.42 -14.30
C LEU A 182 6.22 -14.95 -15.39
N SER A 183 4.99 -15.27 -15.02
CA SER A 183 4.00 -15.81 -15.96
C SER A 183 3.40 -14.71 -16.84
N SER A 184 3.03 -15.07 -18.07
CA SER A 184 2.27 -14.19 -18.98
C SER A 184 0.82 -13.99 -18.50
N PRO A 185 0.11 -12.96 -18.97
CA PRO A 185 -1.30 -12.76 -18.64
C PRO A 185 -2.16 -13.99 -18.98
N GLN A 186 -1.97 -14.60 -20.15
CA GLN A 186 -2.72 -15.80 -20.56
C GLN A 186 -2.46 -16.99 -19.64
N GLU A 187 -1.21 -17.20 -19.23
CA GLU A 187 -0.87 -18.27 -18.28
C GLU A 187 -1.50 -18.04 -16.89
N ILE A 188 -1.54 -16.80 -16.42
CA ILE A 188 -2.17 -16.46 -15.13
C ILE A 188 -3.69 -16.68 -15.23
N ALA A 189 -4.33 -16.15 -16.28
CA ALA A 189 -5.76 -16.29 -16.52
C ALA A 189 -6.19 -17.76 -16.55
N ASN A 190 -5.48 -18.59 -17.33
CA ASN A 190 -5.79 -20.01 -17.47
C ASN A 190 -5.54 -20.80 -16.19
N ARG A 191 -4.45 -20.51 -15.45
CA ARG A 191 -4.14 -21.24 -14.20
C ARG A 191 -5.14 -20.93 -13.08
N TYR A 192 -5.67 -19.72 -13.03
CA TYR A 192 -6.52 -19.25 -11.93
C TYR A 192 -7.97 -19.02 -12.31
N LEU A 193 -8.35 -19.26 -13.57
CA LEU A 193 -9.70 -19.03 -14.09
C LEU A 193 -10.21 -17.62 -13.74
N ILE A 194 -9.36 -16.62 -13.98
CA ILE A 194 -9.68 -15.21 -13.75
C ILE A 194 -9.79 -14.46 -15.07
N PRO A 195 -10.56 -13.34 -15.13
CA PRO A 195 -10.63 -12.49 -16.31
C PRO A 195 -9.26 -11.99 -16.74
N ILE A 196 -9.07 -11.84 -18.06
CA ILE A 196 -7.79 -11.41 -18.63
C ILE A 196 -7.31 -10.06 -18.07
N LYS A 197 -8.22 -9.11 -17.81
CA LYS A 197 -7.89 -7.82 -17.19
C LYS A 197 -7.24 -7.96 -15.82
N LEU A 198 -7.72 -8.88 -14.98
CA LEU A 198 -7.12 -9.15 -13.67
C LEU A 198 -5.77 -9.87 -13.83
N ALA A 199 -5.63 -10.74 -14.83
CA ALA A 199 -4.36 -11.38 -15.15
C ALA A 199 -3.30 -10.40 -15.68
N GLU A 200 -3.70 -9.41 -16.48
CA GLU A 200 -2.84 -8.32 -16.95
C GLU A 200 -2.35 -7.45 -15.79
N PHE A 201 -3.23 -7.14 -14.83
CA PHE A 201 -2.86 -6.49 -13.57
C PHE A 201 -1.74 -7.27 -12.85
N TYR A 202 -1.93 -8.58 -12.65
CA TYR A 202 -0.92 -9.43 -12.01
C TYR A 202 0.40 -9.44 -12.76
N HIS A 203 0.38 -9.57 -14.08
CA HIS A 203 1.59 -9.61 -14.88
C HIS A 203 2.37 -8.28 -14.79
N ARG A 204 1.70 -7.16 -15.04
CA ARG A 204 2.32 -5.82 -15.04
C ARG A 204 2.92 -5.47 -13.69
N ASN A 205 2.19 -5.71 -12.60
CA ASN A 205 2.69 -5.47 -11.25
C ASN A 205 3.71 -6.54 -10.81
N GLY A 206 3.68 -7.72 -11.42
CA GLY A 206 4.67 -8.79 -11.24
C GLY A 206 6.07 -8.42 -11.74
N ILE A 207 6.20 -7.55 -12.73
CA ILE A 207 7.49 -7.05 -13.24
C ILE A 207 8.24 -6.30 -12.13
N PHE A 208 7.61 -5.28 -11.54
CA PHE A 208 8.20 -4.52 -10.44
C PHE A 208 8.37 -5.38 -9.18
N PHE A 209 7.39 -6.22 -8.85
CA PHE A 209 7.50 -7.14 -7.72
C PHE A 209 8.68 -8.11 -7.85
N SER A 210 9.04 -8.52 -9.07
CA SER A 210 10.24 -9.33 -9.33
C SER A 210 11.52 -8.62 -8.91
N TRP A 211 11.64 -7.33 -9.24
CA TRP A 211 12.75 -6.50 -8.78
C TRP A 211 12.77 -6.37 -7.26
N LEU A 212 11.62 -6.07 -6.64
CA LEU A 212 11.49 -5.96 -5.18
C LEU A 212 11.90 -7.25 -4.45
N ARG A 213 11.52 -8.42 -5.00
CA ARG A 213 11.93 -9.74 -4.48
C ARG A 213 13.44 -9.96 -4.65
N SER A 214 14.01 -9.59 -5.79
CA SER A 214 15.45 -9.71 -6.07
C SER A 214 16.30 -8.91 -5.10
N TYR A 215 15.88 -7.66 -4.80
CA TYR A 215 16.50 -6.80 -3.79
C TYR A 215 16.63 -7.49 -2.43
N ARG A 216 15.51 -8.01 -1.90
CA ARG A 216 15.50 -8.68 -0.59
C ARG A 216 16.41 -9.91 -0.57
N ASN A 217 16.39 -10.72 -1.62
CA ASN A 217 17.23 -11.92 -1.68
C ASN A 217 18.72 -11.55 -1.63
N LYS A 218 19.12 -10.51 -2.37
CA LYS A 218 20.51 -10.05 -2.44
C LYS A 218 21.00 -9.43 -1.12
N ILE A 219 20.14 -8.74 -0.38
CA ILE A 219 20.53 -8.04 0.86
C ILE A 219 20.29 -8.87 2.13
N SER A 220 19.17 -9.61 2.20
CA SER A 220 18.77 -10.35 3.41
C SER A 220 19.40 -11.74 3.53
N HIS A 221 19.83 -12.37 2.44
CA HIS A 221 20.34 -13.74 2.44
C HIS A 221 21.79 -13.87 1.93
N GLY A 222 22.36 -12.81 1.35
CA GLY A 222 23.72 -12.81 0.80
C GLY A 222 24.81 -12.24 1.70
N GLY A 223 24.49 -11.74 2.91
CA GLY A 223 25.46 -11.03 3.76
C GLY A 223 25.87 -9.63 3.23
N ASN A 224 25.49 -9.29 2.01
CA ASN A 224 25.67 -7.97 1.42
C ASN A 224 24.69 -6.98 2.06
N SER A 225 25.11 -6.28 3.11
CA SER A 225 24.53 -4.97 3.41
C SER A 225 24.65 -4.08 2.16
N ILE A 226 23.91 -2.97 2.07
CA ILE A 226 24.23 -1.91 1.09
C ILE A 226 25.68 -1.50 1.34
N GLU A 227 26.61 -2.11 0.60
CA GLU A 227 28.03 -2.13 0.94
C GLU A 227 28.63 -0.74 0.77
N TYR A 228 28.04 0.06 -0.12
CA TYR A 228 28.46 1.40 -0.48
C TYR A 228 27.30 2.40 -0.37
N LEU A 229 26.89 2.68 0.87
CA LEU A 229 26.09 3.88 1.19
C LEU A 229 27.05 5.06 1.38
N TYR A 230 26.87 6.10 0.57
CA TYR A 230 27.62 7.35 0.67
C TYR A 230 26.78 8.41 1.36
N ILE A 231 27.41 9.18 2.25
CA ILE A 231 26.80 10.33 2.90
C ILE A 231 27.41 11.58 2.27
N MET A 232 26.57 12.42 1.66
CA MET A 232 26.96 13.61 0.91
C MET A 232 26.27 14.84 1.48
N ASP A 233 26.76 16.04 1.15
CA ASP A 233 26.22 17.30 1.68
C ASP A 233 24.75 17.53 1.30
N ASP A 234 24.30 16.92 0.19
CA ASP A 234 22.96 17.02 -0.38
C ASP A 234 22.13 15.71 -0.23
N GLY A 235 22.58 14.77 0.60
CA GLY A 235 21.81 13.59 1.00
C GLY A 235 22.60 12.28 0.98
N PHE A 236 21.88 11.17 1.09
CA PHE A 236 22.46 9.83 0.96
C PHE A 236 22.45 9.37 -0.49
N ALA A 237 23.51 8.65 -0.88
CA ALA A 237 23.68 8.13 -2.22
C ALA A 237 24.14 6.67 -2.25
N ILE A 238 23.85 6.01 -3.36
CA ILE A 238 24.19 4.61 -3.65
C ILE A 238 24.74 4.50 -5.07
N SER A 239 25.58 3.49 -5.32
CA SER A 239 26.07 3.20 -6.67
C SER A 239 24.94 2.73 -7.58
N THR A 240 24.77 3.36 -8.75
CA THR A 240 23.84 2.90 -9.80
C THR A 240 24.42 1.77 -10.64
N GLU A 241 25.72 1.49 -10.51
CA GLU A 241 26.41 0.44 -11.27
C GLU A 241 26.49 -0.89 -10.52
N SER A 242 26.08 -0.90 -9.25
CA SER A 242 26.13 -2.06 -8.37
C SER A 242 24.75 -2.72 -8.25
N GLU A 243 24.74 -4.04 -8.24
CA GLU A 243 23.54 -4.80 -7.88
C GLU A 243 23.09 -4.46 -6.44
N PRO A 244 21.78 -4.39 -6.15
CA PRO A 244 20.62 -4.64 -7.02
C PRO A 244 20.09 -3.40 -7.77
N PHE A 245 20.86 -2.30 -7.80
CA PHE A 245 20.42 -1.02 -8.35
C PHE A 245 20.78 -0.81 -9.81
N LYS A 246 21.65 -1.67 -10.36
CA LYS A 246 22.07 -1.63 -11.74
C LYS A 246 20.89 -1.71 -12.72
N GLY A 247 20.85 -0.78 -13.66
CA GLY A 247 19.88 -0.78 -14.76
C GLY A 247 18.45 -0.42 -14.38
N LEU A 248 18.23 0.21 -13.22
CA LEU A 248 16.90 0.75 -12.91
C LEU A 248 16.62 1.99 -13.75
N HIS A 249 15.47 2.00 -14.43
CA HIS A 249 15.04 3.12 -15.30
C HIS A 249 14.90 4.45 -14.55
N ILE A 250 14.78 4.44 -13.22
CA ILE A 250 14.76 5.69 -12.44
C ILE A 250 16.05 6.49 -12.59
N TRP A 251 17.17 5.84 -12.93
CA TRP A 251 18.44 6.50 -13.16
C TRP A 251 18.50 7.24 -14.49
N GLU A 252 17.61 6.93 -15.43
CA GLU A 252 17.54 7.63 -16.72
C GLU A 252 16.94 9.02 -16.58
N ASN A 253 16.05 9.21 -15.60
CA ASN A 253 15.31 10.45 -15.37
C ASN A 253 15.72 11.17 -14.08
N ALA A 254 16.50 10.54 -13.20
CA ALA A 254 17.01 11.16 -11.99
C ALA A 254 18.29 11.95 -12.28
N GLU A 255 18.44 13.09 -11.62
CA GLU A 255 19.74 13.76 -11.56
C GLU A 255 20.73 12.87 -10.82
N LEU A 256 21.68 12.30 -11.59
CA LEU A 256 22.76 11.51 -11.04
C LEU A 256 23.82 12.42 -10.43
N LYS A 257 24.30 12.02 -9.25
CA LYS A 257 25.46 12.65 -8.61
C LYS A 257 26.75 12.17 -9.29
N PRO A 258 27.88 12.87 -9.10
CA PRO A 258 29.17 12.45 -9.65
C PRO A 258 29.50 10.99 -9.31
N ASN A 259 30.26 10.33 -10.20
CA ASN A 259 30.67 8.92 -10.06
C ASN A 259 29.54 7.89 -10.12
N ALA A 260 28.48 8.14 -10.92
CA ALA A 260 27.35 7.24 -11.09
C ALA A 260 26.65 6.91 -9.76
N LEU A 261 26.41 7.96 -8.97
CA LEU A 261 25.76 7.85 -7.67
C LEU A 261 24.30 8.31 -7.78
N GLY A 262 23.38 7.42 -7.42
CA GLY A 262 21.94 7.68 -7.36
C GLY A 262 21.51 8.12 -5.98
N SER A 263 20.51 9.00 -5.89
CA SER A 263 19.93 9.42 -4.62
C SER A 263 19.15 8.29 -3.96
N VAL A 264 19.41 8.05 -2.67
CA VAL A 264 18.61 7.12 -1.84
C VAL A 264 17.15 7.57 -1.79
N ARG A 265 16.89 8.88 -1.74
CA ARG A 265 15.53 9.42 -1.72
C ARG A 265 14.78 9.02 -2.99
N SER A 266 15.41 9.14 -4.16
CA SER A 266 14.82 8.73 -5.43
C SER A 266 14.52 7.22 -5.46
N LEU A 267 15.43 6.39 -4.95
CA LEU A 267 15.21 4.94 -4.84
C LEU A 267 13.99 4.60 -3.97
N VAL A 268 13.95 5.13 -2.74
CA VAL A 268 12.87 4.77 -1.80
C VAL A 268 11.53 5.35 -2.25
N SER A 269 11.51 6.57 -2.80
CA SER A 269 10.32 7.15 -3.40
C SER A 269 9.81 6.32 -4.56
N TYR A 270 10.71 5.84 -5.44
CA TYR A 270 10.33 4.92 -6.51
C TYR A 270 9.69 3.64 -5.98
N ALA A 271 10.29 3.01 -4.96
CA ALA A 271 9.77 1.78 -4.39
C ALA A 271 8.39 1.96 -3.74
N ILE A 272 8.23 3.05 -2.98
CA ILE A 272 6.98 3.41 -2.30
C ILE A 272 5.90 3.72 -3.34
N LEU A 273 6.17 4.62 -4.28
CA LEU A 273 5.19 5.07 -5.28
C LEU A 273 4.73 3.92 -6.16
N ASN A 274 5.62 3.04 -6.64
CA ASN A 274 5.21 1.88 -7.45
C ASN A 274 4.33 0.91 -6.64
N THR A 275 4.60 0.75 -5.34
CA THR A 275 3.78 -0.09 -4.47
C THR A 275 2.39 0.52 -4.26
N LEU A 276 2.31 1.84 -4.01
CA LEU A 276 1.02 2.53 -3.88
C LEU A 276 0.24 2.54 -5.21
N HIS A 277 0.93 2.72 -6.34
CA HIS A 277 0.33 2.61 -7.67
C HIS A 277 -0.28 1.23 -7.94
N THR A 278 0.28 0.14 -7.39
CA THR A 278 -0.34 -1.17 -7.51
C THR A 278 -1.70 -1.24 -6.80
N LEU A 279 -1.86 -0.56 -5.65
CA LEU A 279 -3.16 -0.47 -4.95
C LEU A 279 -4.18 0.26 -5.82
N GLU A 280 -3.78 1.38 -6.43
CA GLU A 280 -4.63 2.15 -7.34
C GLU A 280 -4.96 1.40 -8.63
N ASP A 281 -3.98 0.71 -9.25
CA ASP A 281 -4.18 -0.11 -10.46
C ASP A 281 -5.25 -1.18 -10.20
N PHE A 282 -5.15 -1.92 -9.08
CA PHE A 282 -6.18 -2.90 -8.71
C PHE A 282 -7.57 -2.26 -8.59
N SER A 283 -7.63 -1.09 -7.97
CA SER A 283 -8.89 -0.35 -7.77
C SER A 283 -9.54 0.07 -9.08
N SER A 284 -8.74 0.41 -10.08
CA SER A 284 -9.22 0.73 -11.43
C SER A 284 -9.69 -0.50 -12.21
N VAL A 285 -9.06 -1.67 -11.98
CA VAL A 285 -9.33 -2.91 -12.71
C VAL A 285 -10.62 -3.59 -12.28
N ILE A 286 -11.01 -3.43 -11.01
CA ILE A 286 -12.15 -4.13 -10.40
C ILE A 286 -13.43 -3.31 -10.34
N GLN A 287 -13.40 -2.04 -10.76
CA GLN A 287 -14.57 -1.16 -10.87
C GLN A 287 -15.42 -1.46 -12.09
#